data_AF-A0A662I862-F1
#
_entry.id   AF-A0A662I862-F1
#
_cell.length_a   1.000
_cell.length_b   1.000
_cell.length_c   1.000
_cell.angle_alpha   90.00
_cell.angle_beta   90.00
_cell.angle_gamma   90.00
#
_symmetry.space_group_name_H-M   'P 1'
#
loop_
_entity.id
_entity.type
_entity.pdbx_description
1 polymer ?
#
loop_
_entity_poly.entity_id
_entity_poly.type
_entity_poly.pdbx_seq_one_letter_code
_entity_poly.pdbx_strand_id
1 'polypeptide(L)' 'VLLVEIPGDINEMKRYSLDLANEWKLKLRSVFQEYFSRGYVAVEFISVKVNGCLRNFYVLWKAPLEKILRGEVPWK' A
#
# COMPACT_ATOMS: atom_id res chain seq x y z
N VAL A 1 -13.04 0.48 0.14
CA VAL A 1 -11.68 0.32 -0.44
C VAL A 1 -10.87 1.57 -0.14
N LEU A 2 -9.57 1.42 0.10
CA LEU A 2 -8.63 2.52 0.29
C LEU A 2 -7.36 2.24 -0.52
N LEU A 3 -6.82 3.25 -1.19
CA LEU A 3 -5.55 3.15 -1.90
C LEU A 3 -4.48 3.86 -1.07
N VAL A 4 -3.41 3.15 -0.74
CA VAL A 4 -2.24 3.70 -0.05
C VAL A 4 -1.10 3.78 -1.04
N GLU A 5 -0.75 5.01 -1.45
CA GLU A 5 0.39 5.24 -2.33
C GLU A 5 1.71 4.97 -1.60
N ILE A 6 2.64 4.33 -2.31
CA ILE A 6 4.01 4.11 -1.86
C ILE A 6 4.99 4.65 -2.91
N PRO A 7 6.27 4.86 -2.54
CA PRO A 7 7.28 5.28 -3.51
C PRO A 7 7.34 4.36 -4.74
N GLY A 8 7.49 4.97 -5.92
CA GLY A 8 7.63 4.28 -7.20
C GLY A 8 8.87 3.37 -7.23
N ASP A 9 10.02 3.91 -6.84
CA ASP A 9 11.25 3.15 -6.66
C ASP A 9 11.91 3.52 -5.31
N ILE A 10 11.82 2.61 -4.35
CA ILE A 10 12.45 2.78 -3.04
C ILE A 10 13.98 2.76 -3.13
N ASN A 11 14.56 2.08 -4.13
CA ASN A 11 16.00 2.06 -4.32
C ASN A 11 16.50 3.39 -4.87
N GLU A 12 15.74 4.04 -5.75
CA GLU A 12 16.04 5.41 -6.19
C GLU A 12 16.00 6.39 -5.00
N MET A 13 14.96 6.31 -4.18
CA MET A 13 14.86 7.13 -2.98
C MET A 13 16.04 6.90 -2.03
N LYS A 14 16.44 5.65 -1.79
CA LYS A 14 17.61 5.33 -0.96
C LYS A 14 18.91 5.87 -1.53
N ARG A 15 19.10 5.81 -2.86
CA ARG A 15 20.27 6.39 -3.55
C ARG A 15 20.32 7.90 -3.37
N TYR A 16 19.16 8.57 -3.34
CA TYR A 16 19.06 10.01 -3.11
C TYR A 16 19.25 10.38 -1.64
N SER A 17 18.56 9.72 -0.71
CA SER A 17 18.65 9.96 0.73
C SER A 17 18.12 8.76 1.53
N LEU A 18 18.98 8.21 2.39
CA LEU A 18 18.59 7.16 3.33
C LEU A 18 17.64 7.65 4.42
N ASP A 19 17.80 8.91 4.86
CA ASP A 19 16.94 9.51 5.88
C ASP A 19 15.51 9.68 5.33
N LEU A 20 15.38 10.16 4.09
CA LEU A 20 14.08 10.25 3.42
C LEU A 20 13.43 8.86 3.27
N ALA A 21 14.20 7.84 2.88
CA ALA A 21 13.69 6.48 2.76
C ALA A 21 13.22 5.92 4.12
N ASN A 22 13.94 6.21 5.20
CA ASN A 22 13.56 5.81 6.56
C ASN A 22 12.31 6.55 7.05
N GLU A 23 12.21 7.85 6.81
CA GLU A 23 11.05 8.65 7.15
C GLU A 23 9.80 8.13 6.44
N TRP A 24 9.89 7.88 5.14
CA TRP A 24 8.82 7.25 4.36
C TRP A 24 8.40 5.91 4.93
N LYS A 25 9.37 5.04 5.25
CA LYS A 25 9.08 3.73 5.86
C LYS A 25 8.34 3.86 7.18
N LEU A 26 8.74 4.78 8.06
CA LEU A 26 8.12 4.99 9.36
C LEU A 26 6.70 5.56 9.23
N LYS A 27 6.50 6.55 8.35
CA LYS A 27 5.17 7.11 8.06
C LYS A 27 4.23 6.09 7.43
N LEU A 28 4.74 5.28 6.50
CA LEU A 28 3.94 4.24 5.88
C LEU A 28 3.54 3.17 6.90
N ARG A 29 4.46 2.79 7.80
CA ARG A 29 4.16 1.83 8.87
C ARG A 29 2.97 2.27 9.72
N SER A 30 2.93 3.54 10.15
CA SER A 30 1.82 4.03 10.98
C SER A 30 0.48 4.01 10.22
N VAL A 31 0.47 4.36 8.93
CA VAL A 31 -0.71 4.26 8.07
C VAL A 31 -1.25 2.83 8.02
N PHE A 32 -0.37 1.85 7.76
CA PHE A 32 -0.78 0.44 7.69
C PHE A 32 -1.29 -0.07 9.04
N GLN A 33 -0.58 0.23 10.13
CA GLN A 33 -1.00 -0.17 11.47
C GLN A 33 -2.39 0.38 11.84
N GLU A 34 -2.66 1.63 11.49
CA GLU A 34 -3.96 2.26 11.75
C GLU A 34 -5.10 1.60 10.98
N TYR A 35 -4.89 1.30 9.70
CA TYR A 35 -5.96 0.67 8.91
C TYR A 35 -6.12 -0.81 9.25
N PHE A 36 -5.04 -1.52 9.57
CA PHE A 36 -5.11 -2.90 10.04
C PHE A 36 -5.86 -3.02 11.37
N SER A 37 -5.64 -2.11 12.32
CA SER A 37 -6.38 -2.10 13.59
C SER A 37 -7.89 -1.86 13.39
N ARG A 38 -8.26 -1.16 12.31
CA ARG A 38 -9.65 -0.91 11.89
C ARG A 38 -10.27 -2.05 11.08
N GLY A 39 -9.58 -3.17 10.90
CA GLY A 39 -10.04 -4.35 10.18
C GLY A 39 -9.87 -4.27 8.66
N TYR A 40 -8.97 -3.43 8.16
CA TYR A 40 -8.57 -3.47 6.76
C TYR A 40 -7.51 -4.56 6.54
N VAL A 41 -7.53 -5.16 5.35
CA VAL A 41 -6.55 -6.13 4.87
C VAL A 41 -5.94 -5.61 3.57
N ALA A 42 -4.63 -5.75 3.39
CA ALA A 42 -3.99 -5.49 2.10
C ALA A 42 -4.28 -6.64 1.14
N VAL A 43 -4.93 -6.35 0.01
CA VAL A 43 -5.42 -7.38 -0.92
C VAL A 43 -4.81 -7.31 -2.32
N GLU A 44 -4.16 -6.19 -2.67
CA GLU A 44 -3.51 -6.04 -3.98
C GLU A 44 -2.40 -5.01 -3.94
N PHE A 45 -1.51 -5.12 -4.93
CA PHE A 45 -0.52 -4.12 -5.30
C PHE A 45 -0.74 -3.66 -6.75
N ILE A 46 -0.96 -2.36 -6.93
CA ILE A 46 -1.16 -1.74 -8.24
C ILE A 46 0.09 -0.93 -8.59
N SER A 47 0.65 -1.17 -9.76
CA SER A 47 1.76 -0.38 -10.31
C SER A 47 1.34 0.23 -11.65
N VAL A 48 1.34 1.56 -11.73
CA VAL A 48 0.89 2.31 -12.90
C VAL A 48 1.89 3.41 -13.26
N LYS A 49 2.06 3.63 -14.56
CA LYS A 49 2.89 4.74 -15.06
C LYS A 49 2.00 5.95 -15.33
N VAL A 50 2.20 7.03 -14.58
CA VAL A 50 1.45 8.29 -14.72
C VAL A 50 2.44 9.39 -15.06
N ASN A 51 2.22 10.07 -16.19
CA ASN A 51 3.10 11.16 -16.68
C ASN A 51 4.59 10.78 -16.75
N GLY A 52 4.88 9.53 -17.10
CA GLY A 52 6.26 9.02 -17.16
C GLY A 52 6.81 8.49 -15.84
N CYS A 53 6.17 8.76 -14.70
CA CYS A 53 6.60 8.32 -13.38
C CYS A 53 5.89 7.03 -12.95
N LEU A 54 6.62 6.14 -12.29
CA LEU A 54 6.06 4.93 -11.68
C LEU A 54 5.35 5.31 -10.37
N ARG A 55 4.07 4.96 -10.26
CA ARG A 55 3.27 5.12 -9.03
C ARG A 55 2.77 3.77 -8.58
N ASN A 56 2.97 3.48 -7.30
CA ASN A 56 2.67 2.20 -6.70
C ASN A 56 1.64 2.39 -5.59
N PHE A 57 0.68 1.48 -5.49
CA PHE A 57 -0.39 1.55 -4.51
C PHE A 57 -0.63 0.18 -3.89
N TYR A 58 -0.88 0.15 -2.58
CA TYR A 58 -1.55 -0.98 -1.95
C TYR A 58 -3.05 -0.74 -1.90
N VAL A 59 -3.83 -1.75 -2.25
CA VAL A 59 -5.28 -1.75 -2.06
C VAL A 59 -5.58 -2.32 -0.68
N LEU A 60 -6.13 -1.49 0.19
CA LEU A 60 -6.66 -1.89 1.49
C LEU A 60 -8.17 -2.08 1.40
N TRP A 61 -8.64 -3.25 1.80
CA TRP A 61 -10.04 -3.63 1.77
C TRP A 61 -10.57 -3.94 3.16
N LYS A 62 -11.80 -3.49 3.46
CA LYS A 62 -12.47 -3.79 4.73
C LYS A 62 -13.66 -4.69 4.46
N ALA A 63 -13.52 -5.96 4.83
CA ALA A 63 -14.57 -6.98 4.82
C ALA A 63 -14.20 -8.06 5.86
N PRO A 64 -15.16 -8.88 6.32
CA PRO A 64 -14.83 -10.05 7.11
C PRO A 64 -13.75 -10.89 6.42
N LEU A 65 -12.72 -11.27 7.16
CA LEU A 65 -11.56 -11.98 6.61
C LEU A 65 -12.00 -13.26 5.88
N GLU A 66 -13.00 -13.95 6.41
CA GLU A 66 -13.56 -15.17 5.85
C GLU A 66 -14.15 -14.94 4.45
N LYS A 67 -14.78 -13.78 4.21
CA LYS A 67 -15.32 -13.43 2.89
C LYS A 67 -14.21 -13.15 1.88
N ILE A 68 -13.14 -12.51 2.31
CA ILE A 68 -11.95 -12.24 1.47
C ILE A 68 -11.28 -13.56 1.11
N LEU A 69 -11.07 -14.45 2.09
CA LEU A 69 -10.42 -15.74 1.89
C LEU A 69 -11.25 -16.70 1.03
N ARG A 70 -12.59 -16.59 1.06
CA ARG A 70 -13.50 -17.32 0.17
C ARG A 70 -13.54 -16.74 -1.26
N GLY A 71 -12.86 -15.63 -1.52
CA GLY A 71 -12.89 -14.96 -2.82
C GLY A 71 -14.25 -14.34 -3.15
N GLU A 72 -15.08 -14.02 -2.15
CA GLU A 72 -16.36 -13.34 -2.39
C GLU A 72 -16.20 -11.86 -2.73
N VAL A 73 -15.07 -11.27 -2.31
CA VAL A 73 -14.65 -9.89 -2.55
C VAL A 73 -13.12 -9.85 -2.55
N PRO A 74 -12.48 -8.84 -3.18
CA PRO A 74 -13.09 -7.79 -4.01
C PRO A 74 -13.27 -8.16 -5.49
N TRP A 75 -12.89 -9.37 -5.91
CA TRP A 75 -12.72 -9.73 -7.34
C TRP A 75 -13.87 -10.51 -7.97
N LYS A 76 -15.00 -10.68 -7.27
CA LYS A 76 -16.20 -11.31 -7.83
C LYS A 76 -16.96 -10.36 -8.76
#